data_AF-A0ABD2VZD9-F1
#
_entry.id   AF-A0ABD2VZD9-F1
#
_cell.length_a   1.000
_cell.length_b   1.000
_cell.length_c   1.000
_cell.angle_alpha   90.00
_cell.angle_beta   90.00
_cell.angle_gamma   90.00
#
_symmetry.space_group_name_H-M   'P 1'
#
loop_
_entity.id
_entity.type
_entity.pdbx_description
1 polymer ?
#
loop_
_entity_poly.entity_id
_entity_poly.type
_entity_poly.pdbx_seq_one_letter_code
_entity_poly.pdbx_strand_id
1 'polypeptide(L)'
;MPSTAYHTLYMNITELILVKKVQLLYTGCGKTVRGVAKKNFSMTQTYKCISVVIENHFRIEKSVVKSKTSRWFSEAPDREGGRTERSSANNAVQEI
;
A
#
# COMPACT_ATOMS: atom_id res chain seq x y z
N MET A 1 12.12 -12.55 -17.69
CA MET A 1 12.50 -11.59 -16.63
C MET A 1 11.74 -10.29 -16.87
N PRO A 2 11.17 -9.63 -15.86
CA PRO A 2 10.52 -8.34 -16.06
C PRO A 2 11.56 -7.32 -16.57
N SER A 3 11.17 -6.53 -17.57
CA SER A 3 12.00 -5.49 -18.17
C SER A 3 12.55 -4.51 -17.12
N THR A 4 13.78 -4.02 -17.28
CA THR A 4 14.36 -2.96 -16.45
C THR A 4 13.46 -1.72 -16.38
N ALA A 5 12.75 -1.42 -17.46
CA ALA A 5 11.78 -0.31 -17.51
C ALA A 5 10.58 -0.53 -16.58
N TYR A 6 10.12 -1.77 -16.41
CA TYR A 6 9.08 -2.10 -15.42
C TYR A 6 9.58 -1.80 -14.03
N HIS A 7 10.79 -2.27 -13.68
CA HIS A 7 11.33 -2.05 -12.35
C HIS A 7 11.43 -0.55 -12.04
N THR A 8 11.96 0.25 -12.97
CA THR A 8 12.08 1.70 -12.78
C THR A 8 10.74 2.40 -12.66
N LEU A 9 9.79 2.16 -13.58
CA LEU A 9 8.47 2.82 -13.50
C LEU A 9 7.70 2.40 -12.24
N TYR A 10 7.80 1.12 -11.89
CA TYR A 10 7.20 0.56 -10.69
C TYR A 10 7.76 1.22 -9.43
N MET A 11 9.08 1.41 -9.31
CA MET A 11 9.69 2.09 -8.17
C MET A 11 9.33 3.58 -8.13
N ASN A 12 9.32 4.29 -9.27
CA ASN A 12 9.02 5.72 -9.33
C ASN A 12 7.56 6.05 -8.93
N ILE A 13 6.58 5.30 -9.46
CA ILE A 13 5.16 5.47 -9.08
C ILE A 13 4.98 5.22 -7.57
N THR A 14 5.80 4.34 -7.03
CA THR A 14 5.72 3.91 -5.64
C THR A 14 6.22 4.97 -4.68
N GLU A 15 7.34 5.62 -4.99
CA GLU A 15 7.85 6.72 -4.18
C GLU A 15 6.88 7.89 -4.09
N LEU A 16 6.12 8.16 -5.16
CA LEU A 16 5.10 9.22 -5.19
C LEU A 16 3.86 8.89 -4.33
N ILE A 17 3.56 7.61 -4.16
CA ILE A 17 2.31 7.15 -3.51
C ILE A 17 2.56 6.67 -2.08
N LEU A 18 3.72 6.08 -1.82
CA LEU A 18 4.14 5.58 -0.51
C LEU A 18 4.72 6.69 0.38
N VAL A 19 4.08 7.86 0.37
CA VAL A 19 4.33 8.82 1.43
C VAL A 19 3.95 8.18 2.77
N LYS A 20 4.70 8.51 3.82
CA LYS A 20 4.54 7.93 5.16
C LYS A 20 3.08 7.86 5.63
N LYS A 21 2.30 8.91 5.37
CA LYS A 21 0.86 8.98 5.68
C LYS A 21 0.05 7.82 5.07
N VAL A 22 0.34 7.44 3.83
CA VAL A 22 -0.35 6.34 3.13
C VAL A 22 0.08 4.98 3.69
N GLN A 23 1.38 4.79 3.98
CA GLN A 23 1.90 3.56 4.60
C GLN A 23 1.36 3.31 6.02
N LEU A 24 1.10 4.39 6.76
CA LEU A 24 0.50 4.32 8.10
C LEU A 24 -0.99 4.02 8.04
N LEU A 25 -1.69 4.48 7.00
CA LEU A 25 -3.15 4.35 6.87
C LEU A 25 -3.59 3.04 6.18
N TYR A 26 -2.79 2.55 5.22
CA TYR A 26 -3.16 1.43 4.36
C TYR A 26 -2.24 0.21 4.50
N THR A 27 -2.75 -0.95 4.13
CA THR A 27 -1.98 -2.17 3.81
C THR A 27 -2.27 -2.60 2.39
N GLY A 28 -1.36 -3.36 1.78
CA GLY A 28 -1.52 -3.81 0.40
C GLY A 28 -2.79 -4.64 0.18
N CYS A 29 -3.19 -5.50 1.13
CA CYS A 29 -4.32 -6.41 0.99
C CYS A 29 -5.29 -6.40 2.19
N GLY A 30 -5.30 -5.36 3.03
CA GLY A 30 -6.20 -5.29 4.19
C GLY A 30 -5.81 -6.22 5.34
N LYS A 31 -4.51 -6.38 5.62
CA LYS A 31 -4.05 -7.22 6.74
C LYS A 31 -4.29 -6.54 8.09
N THR A 32 -4.96 -7.25 8.98
CA THR A 32 -5.10 -6.86 10.39
C THR A 32 -3.82 -7.23 11.13
N VAL A 33 -3.14 -6.25 11.73
CA VAL A 33 -1.96 -6.49 12.56
C VAL A 33 -2.34 -6.18 14.01
N ARG A 34 -2.35 -7.20 14.87
CA ARG A 34 -2.61 -7.06 16.32
C ARG A 34 -3.91 -6.28 16.66
N GLY A 35 -5.01 -6.60 15.97
CA GLY A 35 -6.34 -6.06 16.26
C GLY A 35 -6.65 -4.66 15.70
N VAL A 36 -5.66 -3.95 15.14
CA VAL A 36 -5.88 -2.64 14.49
C VAL A 36 -5.77 -2.83 12.96
N ALA A 37 -6.89 -2.67 12.26
CA ALA A 37 -6.94 -2.86 10.82
C ALA A 37 -6.54 -1.57 10.07
N LYS A 38 -5.45 -1.65 9.29
CA LYS A 38 -5.15 -0.64 8.27
C LYS A 38 -6.09 -0.81 7.07
N LYS A 39 -6.44 0.28 6.39
CA LYS A 39 -7.33 0.25 5.21
C LYS A 39 -6.73 -0.58 4.07
N ASN A 40 -7.56 -1.18 3.22
CA ASN A 40 -7.09 -2.00 2.11
C ASN A 40 -6.73 -1.13 0.89
N PHE A 41 -5.44 -0.99 0.58
CA PHE A 41 -4.98 -0.21 -0.58
C PHE A 41 -5.44 -0.82 -1.90
N SER A 42 -5.47 -2.15 -2.02
CA SER A 42 -5.88 -2.84 -3.26
C SER A 42 -7.34 -2.58 -3.66
N MET A 43 -8.16 -2.07 -2.74
CA MET A 43 -9.54 -1.70 -3.02
C MET A 43 -9.70 -0.26 -3.50
N THR A 44 -8.66 0.57 -3.38
CA THR A 44 -8.71 1.97 -3.78
C THR A 44 -8.75 2.13 -5.29
N GLN A 45 -9.37 3.22 -5.76
CA GLN A 45 -9.39 3.54 -7.18
C GLN A 45 -7.97 3.80 -7.72
N THR A 46 -7.11 4.43 -6.91
CA THR A 46 -5.70 4.65 -7.21
C THR A 46 -4.99 3.33 -7.56
N TYR A 47 -5.14 2.31 -6.71
CA TYR A 47 -4.56 1.00 -6.99
C TYR A 47 -5.09 0.38 -8.29
N LYS A 48 -6.39 0.49 -8.55
CA LYS A 48 -7.00 -0.05 -9.78
C LYS A 48 -6.40 0.62 -11.02
N CYS A 49 -6.28 1.94 -11.04
CA CYS A 49 -5.70 2.67 -12.17
C CYS A 49 -4.24 2.26 -12.41
N ILE A 50 -3.43 2.19 -11.36
CA ILE A 50 -2.01 1.80 -11.47
C ILE A 50 -1.84 0.36 -11.92
N SER A 51 -2.66 -0.55 -11.37
CA SER A 51 -2.63 -1.96 -11.74
C SER A 51 -2.96 -2.13 -13.22
N VAL A 52 -3.99 -1.45 -13.73
CA VAL A 52 -4.36 -1.47 -15.17
C VAL A 52 -3.21 -0.99 -16.05
N VAL A 53 -2.54 0.12 -15.69
CA VAL A 53 -1.39 0.63 -16.46
C VAL A 53 -0.24 -0.38 -16.45
N ILE A 54 0.08 -0.95 -15.29
CA ILE A 54 1.17 -1.91 -15.16
C ILE A 54 0.87 -3.22 -15.90
N GLU A 55 -0.32 -3.77 -15.70
CA GLU A 55 -0.79 -5.01 -16.32
C GLU A 55 -0.75 -4.89 -17.85
N ASN A 56 -1.31 -3.80 -18.40
CA ASN A 56 -1.39 -3.62 -19.85
C ASN A 56 -0.06 -3.21 -20.50
N HIS A 57 0.67 -2.28 -19.88
CA HIS A 57 1.90 -1.74 -20.48
C HIS A 57 3.07 -2.74 -20.40
N PHE A 58 3.16 -3.50 -19.31
CA PHE A 58 4.25 -4.45 -19.10
C PHE A 58 3.86 -5.91 -19.30
N ARG A 59 2.59 -6.20 -19.60
CA ARG A 59 2.06 -7.57 -19.75
C ARG A 59 2.35 -8.44 -18.53
N ILE A 60 2.16 -7.87 -17.34
CA ILE A 60 2.41 -8.53 -16.07
C ILE A 60 1.09 -8.99 -15.47
N GLU A 61 1.09 -10.18 -14.88
CA GLU A 61 -0.09 -10.68 -14.18
C GLU A 61 -0.45 -9.84 -12.95
N LYS A 62 -1.75 -9.66 -12.74
CA LYS A 62 -2.33 -9.02 -11.56
C LYS A 62 -1.85 -9.61 -10.23
N SER A 63 -1.58 -10.91 -10.20
CA SER A 63 -1.04 -11.65 -9.05
C SER A 63 0.32 -11.08 -8.61
N VAL A 64 1.19 -10.80 -9.57
CA VAL A 64 2.54 -10.25 -9.37
C VAL A 64 2.46 -8.82 -8.87
N VAL A 65 1.60 -7.99 -9.47
CA VAL A 65 1.36 -6.60 -9.04
C VAL A 65 0.87 -6.56 -7.60
N LYS A 66 -0.08 -7.44 -7.25
CA LYS A 66 -0.62 -7.55 -5.88
C LYS A 66 0.44 -8.00 -4.88
N SER A 67 1.25 -9.01 -5.23
CA SER A 67 2.31 -9.52 -4.35
C SER A 67 3.36 -8.45 -4.06
N LYS A 68 3.81 -7.74 -5.11
CA LYS A 68 4.79 -6.68 -4.98
C LYS A 68 4.23 -5.50 -4.17
N THR A 69 2.97 -5.14 -4.40
CA THR A 69 2.26 -4.14 -3.58
C THR A 69 2.16 -4.55 -2.11
N SER A 70 1.85 -5.82 -1.82
CA SER A 70 1.82 -6.29 -0.43
C SER A 70 3.19 -6.19 0.24
N ARG A 71 4.27 -6.50 -0.49
CA ARG A 71 5.64 -6.39 0.02
C ARG A 71 5.99 -4.94 0.35
N TRP A 72 5.59 -3.99 -0.48
CA TRP A 72 5.79 -2.56 -0.23
C TRP A 72 5.20 -2.05 1.08
N PHE A 73 3.95 -2.42 1.38
CA PHE A 73 3.32 -2.03 2.64
C PHE A 73 3.87 -2.80 3.86
N SER A 74 4.62 -3.88 3.62
CA SER A 74 5.26 -4.68 4.68
C SER A 74 6.67 -4.16 5.01
N GLU A 75 7.35 -3.56 4.04
CA GLU A 75 8.69 -2.99 4.20
C GLU A 75 8.69 -1.58 4.82
N ALA A 76 7.52 -0.96 5.03
CA ALA A 76 7.40 0.26 5.83
C ALA A 76 7.60 -0.08 7.32
N PRO A 77 8.77 0.19 7.92
CA PRO A 77 8.95 -0.09 9.33
C PRO A 77 8.01 0.83 10.12
N ASP A 78 7.30 0.26 11.10
CA ASP A 78 6.44 0.98 12.06
C ASP A 78 7.30 1.82 13.04
N ARG A 79 8.38 2.45 12.53
CA ARG A 79 9.52 3.01 13.27
C ARG A 79 9.26 4.36 13.94
N GLU A 80 8.12 4.99 13.65
CA GLU A 80 7.79 6.33 14.17
C GLU A 80 6.34 6.44 14.66
N GLY A 81 5.90 5.52 15.53
CA GLY A 81 4.70 5.77 16.35
C GLY A 81 3.35 5.78 15.62
N GLY A 82 3.28 5.43 14.34
CA GLY A 82 2.01 5.41 13.60
C GLY A 82 0.96 4.44 14.18
N ARG A 83 1.38 3.47 15.01
CA ARG A 83 0.45 2.67 15.83
C ARG A 83 -0.24 3.53 16.90
N THR A 84 0.50 4.38 17.59
CA THR A 84 -0.01 5.29 18.62
C THR A 84 -1.03 6.25 18.00
N GLU A 85 -0.69 6.87 16.87
CA GLU A 85 -1.60 7.77 16.14
C GLU A 85 -2.91 7.08 15.73
N ARG A 86 -2.86 5.83 15.27
CA ARG A 86 -4.06 5.04 14.92
C ARG A 86 -4.93 4.73 16.14
N SER A 87 -4.31 4.39 17.27
CA SER A 87 -5.03 4.11 18.52
C SER A 87 -5.72 5.37 19.03
N SER A 88 -5.04 6.51 18.99
CA SER A 88 -5.60 7.81 19.39
C SER A 88 -6.77 8.23 18.49
N ALA A 89 -6.64 8.05 17.17
CA ALA A 89 -7.70 8.38 16.21
C ALA A 89 -8.97 7.53 16.38
N ASN A 90 -8.84 6.22 16.66
CA ASN A 90 -10.00 5.37 16.90
C ASN A 90 -10.73 5.71 18.21
N ASN A 91 -10.01 6.11 19.25
CA ASN A 91 -10.63 6.50 20.53
C ASN A 91 -11.40 7.83 20.40
N ALA A 92 -10.88 8.79 19.62
CA ALA A 92 -11.57 10.06 19.37
C ALA A 92 -12.89 9.93 18.59
N VAL A 93 -13.07 8.84 17.84
CA VAL A 93 -14.32 8.56 17.09
C VAL A 93 -15.37 7.87 17.97
N GLN A 94 -14.98 7.30 19.12
CA GLN A 94 -15.92 6.68 20.07
C GLN A 94 -16.53 7.64 21.09
N GLU A 95 -16.04 8.88 21.18
CA GLU A 95 -16.55 9.91 22.10
C GLU A 95 -17.51 10.93 21.45
N ILE A 96 -18.05 10.63 20.25
CA ILE A 96 -19.10 11.44 19.59
C ILE A 96 -20.38 10.61 19.45
#